data_AF-A0A954PMP0-F1
#
_entry.id   AF-A0A954PMP0-F1
#
_cell.length_a   1.000
_cell.length_b   1.000
_cell.length_c   1.000
_cell.angle_alpha   90.00
_cell.angle_beta   90.00
_cell.angle_gamma   90.00
#
_symmetry.space_group_name_H-M   'P 1'
#
loop_
_entity.id
_entity.type
_entity.pdbx_description
1 polymer ?
#
loop_
_entity_poly.entity_id
_entity_poly.type
_entity_poly.pdbx_seq_one_letter_code
_entity_poly.pdbx_strand_id
1 'polypeptide(L)'
;MDYGENHQEREAKTLRRLLPQLEKEFADRSDPAEWHSYVRRLRQYFPRLFARLYQLYHDHYDFYYHLEAILKTTTEMWLQRSPELKAQDALREADPHWYQSQRMLGAMCYVDLFAGDLQRIKEKIPYLTEMHITYLHLMPLFRAPQGDNDGGYAVSSYREVASDLGTMQDLAELATHLRHHGISLCLDFIFNHTSDEHEWAQRALRGEAEYQRYYRMYPDRTMPEQFEKTLPEVFPDEHPGAFTYRSKIGKWVWTTFHNYQWDLNYENPEVFTSMLAEMLFLANQGVEILRLDAVAFIWKEVETSCQNLP
;
A
#
# COMPACT_ATOMS: atom_id res chain seq x y z
N MET A 1 3.50 -13.37 -32.51
CA MET A 1 4.67 -14.23 -32.23
C MET A 1 4.40 -14.94 -30.93
N ASP A 2 4.69 -16.22 -30.88
CA ASP A 2 4.36 -17.13 -29.79
C ASP A 2 5.21 -16.80 -28.55
N TYR A 3 4.64 -16.08 -27.57
CA TYR A 3 5.33 -15.61 -26.36
C TYR A 3 5.08 -16.50 -25.12
N GLY A 4 4.21 -17.50 -25.23
CA GLY A 4 3.74 -18.29 -24.09
C GLY A 4 4.79 -19.24 -23.49
N GLU A 5 5.54 -19.97 -24.33
CA GLU A 5 6.52 -20.96 -23.87
C GLU A 5 7.78 -20.32 -23.25
N ASN A 6 8.12 -19.08 -23.61
CA ASN A 6 9.34 -18.41 -23.15
C ASN A 6 9.19 -17.80 -21.74
N HIS A 7 7.97 -17.49 -21.29
CA HIS A 7 7.76 -16.78 -20.03
C HIS A 7 8.03 -17.66 -18.81
N GLN A 8 7.56 -18.91 -18.82
CA GLN A 8 7.78 -19.86 -17.71
C GLN A 8 9.27 -20.21 -17.54
N GLU A 9 10.01 -20.34 -18.65
CA GLU A 9 11.46 -20.58 -18.59
C GLU A 9 12.22 -19.38 -18.02
N ARG A 10 11.88 -18.15 -18.44
CA ARG A 10 12.48 -16.91 -17.92
C ARG A 10 12.22 -16.74 -16.44
N GLU A 11 11.00 -16.98 -16.01
CA GLU A 11 10.56 -16.90 -14.62
C GLU A 11 11.32 -17.90 -13.75
N ALA A 12 11.30 -19.19 -14.09
CA ALA A 12 11.98 -20.24 -13.34
C ALA A 12 13.50 -19.99 -13.28
N LYS A 13 14.09 -19.49 -14.37
CA LYS A 13 15.51 -19.10 -14.43
C LYS A 13 15.80 -17.89 -13.53
N THR A 14 14.89 -16.91 -13.48
CA THR A 14 15.03 -15.72 -12.64
C THR A 14 15.00 -16.11 -11.16
N LEU A 15 13.99 -16.87 -10.73
CA LEU A 15 13.90 -17.32 -9.33
C LEU A 15 15.12 -18.16 -8.93
N ARG A 16 15.59 -19.05 -9.81
CA ARG A 16 16.80 -19.86 -9.56
C ARG A 16 18.06 -19.02 -9.35
N ARG A 17 18.12 -17.81 -9.91
CA ARG A 17 19.26 -16.88 -9.77
C ARG A 17 19.14 -16.01 -8.52
N LEU A 18 17.93 -15.57 -8.18
CA LEU A 18 17.69 -14.68 -7.04
C LEU A 18 17.58 -15.44 -5.71
N LEU A 19 17.01 -16.65 -5.70
CA LEU A 19 16.80 -17.41 -4.47
C LEU A 19 18.10 -17.67 -3.68
N PRO A 20 19.25 -18.05 -4.29
CA PRO A 20 20.50 -18.22 -3.54
C PRO A 20 21.01 -16.94 -2.88
N GLN A 21 20.71 -15.77 -3.46
CA GLN A 21 21.05 -14.48 -2.85
C GLN A 21 20.20 -14.23 -1.60
N LEU A 22 18.89 -14.50 -1.69
CA LEU A 22 18.00 -14.44 -0.53
C LEU A 22 18.41 -15.43 0.56
N GLU A 23 18.73 -16.68 0.19
CA GLU A 23 19.19 -17.70 1.15
C GLU A 23 20.46 -17.25 1.88
N LYS A 24 21.44 -16.70 1.15
CA LYS A 24 22.68 -16.19 1.73
C LYS A 24 22.45 -15.03 2.70
N GLU A 25 21.48 -14.17 2.42
CA GLU A 25 21.23 -12.95 3.21
C GLU A 25 20.28 -13.19 4.40
N PHE A 26 19.31 -14.10 4.26
CA PHE A 26 18.18 -14.21 5.16
C PHE A 26 17.97 -15.58 5.82
N ALA A 27 18.46 -16.69 5.25
CA ALA A 27 18.09 -18.03 5.74
C ALA A 27 18.50 -18.28 7.20
N ASP A 28 19.66 -17.76 7.62
CA ASP A 28 20.19 -17.93 8.99
C ASP A 28 19.46 -17.08 10.05
N ARG A 29 18.48 -16.26 9.65
CA ARG A 29 17.70 -15.39 10.53
C ARG A 29 16.40 -16.01 11.04
N SER A 30 16.05 -17.21 10.56
CA SER A 30 14.88 -17.98 10.97
C SER A 30 15.26 -19.44 11.19
N ASP A 31 14.42 -20.21 11.88
CA ASP A 31 14.64 -21.65 11.93
C ASP A 31 14.44 -22.28 10.52
N PRO A 32 15.08 -23.43 10.24
CA PRO A 32 15.03 -24.04 8.91
C PRO A 32 13.62 -24.42 8.44
N ALA A 33 12.70 -24.76 9.34
CA ALA A 33 11.34 -25.15 8.97
C ALA A 33 10.51 -23.92 8.59
N GLU A 34 10.67 -22.82 9.34
CA GLU A 34 10.12 -21.52 9.02
C GLU A 34 10.64 -21.07 7.64
N TRP A 35 11.96 -21.01 7.43
CA TRP A 35 12.53 -20.63 6.12
C TRP A 35 11.98 -21.47 4.96
N HIS A 36 11.87 -22.79 5.15
CA HIS A 36 11.30 -23.68 4.15
C HIS A 36 9.84 -23.35 3.81
N SER A 37 9.03 -22.98 4.81
CA SER A 37 7.65 -22.52 4.62
C SER A 37 7.58 -21.25 3.77
N TYR A 38 8.46 -20.28 4.04
CA TYR A 38 8.59 -19.06 3.22
C TYR A 38 8.98 -19.38 1.78
N VAL A 39 10.04 -20.16 1.58
CA VAL A 39 10.50 -20.52 0.23
C VAL A 39 9.44 -21.28 -0.56
N ARG A 40 8.63 -22.12 0.11
CA ARG A 40 7.49 -22.79 -0.51
C ARG A 40 6.45 -21.77 -1.02
N ARG A 41 6.05 -20.81 -0.18
CA ARG A 41 5.14 -19.72 -0.58
C ARG A 41 5.72 -18.90 -1.72
N LEU A 42 6.99 -18.51 -1.61
CA LEU A 42 7.68 -17.74 -2.64
C LEU A 42 7.64 -18.48 -3.98
N ARG A 43 8.00 -19.76 -4.03
CA ARG A 43 7.94 -20.57 -5.25
C ARG A 43 6.54 -20.67 -5.83
N GLN A 44 5.52 -20.76 -4.99
CA GLN A 44 4.12 -20.85 -5.42
C GLN A 44 3.61 -19.55 -6.05
N TYR A 45 3.95 -18.39 -5.46
CA TYR A 45 3.37 -17.10 -5.85
C TYR A 45 4.27 -16.25 -6.75
N PHE A 46 5.58 -16.53 -6.78
CA PHE A 46 6.55 -15.85 -7.66
C PHE A 46 6.13 -15.83 -9.14
N PRO A 47 5.57 -16.89 -9.74
CA PRO A 47 5.13 -16.84 -11.13
C PRO A 47 4.20 -15.68 -11.46
N ARG A 48 3.16 -15.53 -10.63
CA ARG A 48 2.17 -14.47 -10.80
C ARG A 48 2.80 -13.10 -10.54
N LEU A 49 3.61 -12.97 -9.50
CA LEU A 49 4.29 -11.72 -9.17
C LEU A 49 5.21 -11.28 -10.31
N PHE A 50 6.08 -12.18 -10.78
CA PHE A 50 7.01 -11.92 -11.87
C PHE A 50 6.28 -11.52 -13.15
N ALA A 51 5.24 -12.25 -13.55
CA ALA A 51 4.48 -11.91 -14.76
C ALA A 51 3.89 -10.49 -14.72
N ARG A 52 3.35 -10.07 -13.58
CA ARG A 52 2.77 -8.73 -13.42
C ARG A 52 3.83 -7.64 -13.39
N LEU A 53 4.92 -7.83 -12.65
CA LEU A 53 6.01 -6.86 -12.60
C LEU A 53 6.73 -6.76 -13.95
N TYR A 54 6.92 -7.87 -14.65
CA TYR A 54 7.52 -7.88 -15.97
C TYR A 54 6.64 -7.12 -16.97
N GLN A 55 5.32 -7.35 -16.94
CA GLN A 55 4.37 -6.60 -17.78
C GLN A 55 4.51 -5.09 -17.58
N LEU A 56 4.65 -4.63 -16.33
CA LEU A 56 4.72 -3.20 -16.00
C LEU A 56 6.10 -2.58 -16.26
N TYR A 57 7.18 -3.30 -15.95
CA TYR A 57 8.50 -2.69 -15.76
C TYR A 57 9.62 -3.31 -16.58
N HIS A 58 9.36 -4.28 -17.48
CA HIS A 58 10.45 -4.96 -18.21
C HIS A 58 11.31 -4.03 -19.09
N ASP A 59 10.77 -2.89 -19.52
CA ASP A 59 11.50 -1.90 -20.33
C ASP A 59 12.45 -1.03 -19.48
N HIS A 60 12.37 -1.09 -18.15
CA HIS A 60 13.36 -0.48 -17.28
C HIS A 60 14.67 -1.26 -17.35
N TYR A 61 15.77 -0.56 -17.68
CA TYR A 61 17.10 -1.17 -17.84
C TYR A 61 17.58 -1.92 -16.58
N ASP A 62 17.07 -1.53 -15.40
CA ASP A 62 17.34 -2.06 -14.07
C ASP A 62 16.17 -2.89 -13.49
N PHE A 63 15.25 -3.38 -14.31
CA PHE A 63 14.09 -4.19 -13.87
C PHE A 63 14.44 -5.29 -12.85
N TYR A 64 15.48 -6.09 -13.13
CA TYR A 64 15.87 -7.19 -12.24
C TYR A 64 16.44 -6.72 -10.89
N TYR A 65 17.01 -5.52 -10.84
CA TYR A 65 17.44 -4.90 -9.58
C TYR A 65 16.24 -4.56 -8.70
N HIS A 66 15.19 -3.95 -9.28
CA HIS A 66 13.95 -3.67 -8.56
C HIS A 66 13.21 -4.95 -8.15
N LEU A 67 13.20 -5.98 -9.00
CA LEU A 67 12.65 -7.29 -8.65
C LEU A 67 13.38 -7.90 -7.46
N GLU A 68 14.71 -7.85 -7.43
CA GLU A 68 15.49 -8.31 -6.27
C GLU A 68 15.13 -7.50 -5.01
N ALA A 69 15.06 -6.17 -5.09
CA ALA A 69 14.67 -5.31 -3.97
C ALA A 69 13.28 -5.63 -3.41
N ILE A 70 12.31 -5.91 -4.28
CA ILE A 70 10.96 -6.37 -3.92
C ILE A 70 11.03 -7.70 -3.16
N LEU A 71 11.81 -8.67 -3.67
CA LEU A 71 11.97 -9.96 -3.00
C LEU A 71 12.64 -9.81 -1.62
N LYS A 72 13.66 -8.97 -1.50
CA LYS A 72 14.31 -8.70 -0.21
C LYS A 72 13.35 -8.05 0.77
N THR A 73 12.57 -7.05 0.32
CA THR A 73 11.56 -6.38 1.15
C THR A 73 10.49 -7.37 1.64
N THR A 74 9.97 -8.22 0.76
CA THR A 74 8.99 -9.25 1.16
C THR A 74 9.57 -10.30 2.11
N THR A 75 10.84 -10.69 1.91
CA THR A 75 11.55 -11.63 2.80
C THR A 75 11.72 -11.03 4.19
N GLU A 76 12.23 -9.81 4.27
CA GLU A 76 12.45 -9.07 5.52
C GLU A 76 11.14 -8.94 6.31
N MET A 77 10.07 -8.47 5.66
CA MET A 77 8.76 -8.31 6.31
C MET A 77 8.17 -9.64 6.77
N TRP A 78 8.37 -10.72 6.01
CA TRP A 78 7.89 -12.04 6.43
C TRP A 78 8.66 -12.58 7.65
N LEU A 79 9.98 -12.37 7.72
CA LEU A 79 10.79 -12.74 8.88
C LEU A 79 10.36 -11.97 10.14
N GLN A 80 10.02 -10.69 10.00
CA GLN A 80 9.52 -9.85 11.09
C GLN A 80 8.08 -10.19 11.53
N ARG A 81 7.33 -10.96 10.72
CA ARG A 81 5.93 -11.30 11.01
C ARG A 81 5.84 -12.20 12.24
N SER A 82 4.95 -11.85 13.16
CA SER A 82 4.78 -12.58 14.43
C SER A 82 4.29 -14.02 14.22
N PRO A 83 4.62 -14.96 15.13
CA PRO A 83 4.13 -16.34 15.04
C PRO A 83 2.60 -16.46 15.00
N GLU A 84 1.88 -15.61 15.75
CA GLU A 84 0.41 -15.57 15.76
C GLU A 84 -0.14 -15.21 14.37
N LEU A 85 0.43 -14.19 13.73
CA LEU A 85 0.03 -13.77 12.39
C LEU A 85 0.42 -14.80 11.31
N LYS A 86 1.57 -15.46 11.45
CA LYS A 86 1.96 -16.59 10.58
C LYS A 86 0.98 -17.77 10.72
N ALA A 87 0.49 -18.05 11.93
CA ALA A 87 -0.54 -19.06 12.17
C ALA A 87 -1.88 -18.66 11.52
N GLN A 88 -2.26 -17.38 11.61
CA GLN A 88 -3.43 -16.85 10.91
C GLN A 88 -3.30 -16.98 9.38
N ASP A 89 -2.11 -16.71 8.82
CA ASP A 89 -1.89 -16.91 7.38
C ASP A 89 -2.14 -18.37 6.98
N ALA A 90 -1.65 -19.34 7.76
CA ALA A 90 -1.85 -20.76 7.48
C ALA A 90 -3.33 -21.18 7.54
N LEU A 91 -4.09 -20.63 8.50
CA LEU A 91 -5.53 -20.86 8.59
C LEU A 91 -6.28 -20.33 7.36
N ARG A 92 -5.93 -19.12 6.90
CA ARG A 92 -6.57 -18.49 5.74
C ARG A 92 -6.14 -19.07 4.39
N GLU A 93 -4.91 -19.55 4.28
CA GLU A 93 -4.49 -20.31 3.10
C GLU A 93 -5.23 -21.64 2.98
N ALA A 94 -5.59 -22.26 4.12
CA ALA A 94 -6.40 -23.49 4.14
C ALA A 94 -7.88 -23.25 3.82
N ASP A 95 -8.43 -22.07 4.12
CA ASP A 95 -9.78 -21.64 3.75
C ASP A 95 -9.77 -20.31 2.99
N PRO A 96 -9.53 -20.32 1.67
CA PRO A 96 -9.46 -19.10 0.86
C PRO A 96 -10.80 -18.37 0.70
N HIS A 97 -11.92 -18.96 1.14
CA HIS A 97 -13.25 -18.37 1.04
C HIS A 97 -13.80 -17.91 2.41
N TRP A 98 -12.95 -17.84 3.45
CA TRP A 98 -13.35 -17.47 4.81
C TRP A 98 -14.20 -16.18 4.87
N TYR A 99 -13.85 -15.17 4.06
CA TYR A 99 -14.54 -13.88 3.99
C TYR A 99 -15.88 -13.92 3.24
N GLN A 100 -16.22 -15.03 2.60
CA GLN A 100 -17.52 -15.25 1.94
C GLN A 100 -18.54 -15.92 2.87
N SER A 101 -18.15 -16.25 4.11
CA SER A 101 -19.06 -16.83 5.08
C SER A 101 -20.22 -15.89 5.39
N GLN A 102 -21.43 -16.44 5.52
CA GLN A 102 -22.61 -15.71 6.00
C GLN A 102 -22.47 -15.19 7.45
N ARG A 103 -21.42 -15.61 8.17
CA ARG A 103 -21.06 -15.11 9.51
C ARG A 103 -20.26 -13.79 9.45
N MET A 104 -19.83 -13.38 8.26
CA MET A 104 -19.17 -12.09 8.07
C MET A 104 -20.19 -10.96 8.20
N LEU A 105 -20.02 -10.14 9.23
CA LEU A 105 -20.79 -8.93 9.47
C LEU A 105 -19.82 -7.78 9.71
N GLY A 106 -19.86 -6.80 8.82
CA GLY A 106 -18.97 -5.65 8.84
C GLY A 106 -19.57 -4.45 9.54
N ALA A 107 -18.74 -3.71 10.28
CA ALA A 107 -19.00 -2.35 10.72
C ALA A 107 -17.89 -1.42 10.23
N MET A 108 -18.22 -0.14 10.10
CA MET A 108 -17.28 0.92 9.75
C MET A 108 -17.49 2.11 10.68
N CYS A 109 -16.42 2.69 11.20
CA CYS A 109 -16.51 3.88 12.04
C CYS A 109 -15.24 4.74 12.00
N TYR A 110 -15.42 6.03 12.26
CA TYR A 110 -14.35 6.94 12.65
C TYR A 110 -14.03 6.73 14.14
N VAL A 111 -12.76 6.60 14.49
CA VAL A 111 -12.32 6.28 15.85
C VAL A 111 -12.66 7.40 16.83
N ASP A 112 -12.35 8.64 16.46
CA ASP A 112 -12.66 9.85 17.21
C ASP A 112 -14.16 10.02 17.44
N LEU A 113 -14.98 9.85 16.40
CA LEU A 113 -16.42 10.05 16.49
C LEU A 113 -17.13 8.94 17.29
N PHE A 114 -16.68 7.69 17.16
CA PHE A 114 -17.34 6.55 17.79
C PHE A 114 -16.87 6.30 19.23
N ALA A 115 -15.58 6.47 19.50
CA ALA A 115 -15.00 6.13 20.80
C ALA A 115 -14.03 7.18 21.36
N GLY A 116 -13.49 8.08 20.53
CA GLY A 116 -12.50 9.10 20.88
C GLY A 116 -11.09 8.70 20.48
N ASP A 117 -10.64 7.50 20.85
CA ASP A 117 -9.28 7.01 20.58
C ASP A 117 -9.24 5.47 20.47
N LEU A 118 -8.08 4.92 20.09
CA LEU A 118 -7.90 3.47 19.89
C LEU A 118 -8.09 2.64 21.17
N GLN A 119 -7.72 3.18 22.34
CA GLN A 119 -7.92 2.48 23.61
C GLN A 119 -9.41 2.39 23.93
N ARG A 120 -10.19 3.43 23.64
CA ARG A 120 -11.64 3.40 23.82
C ARG A 120 -12.33 2.52 22.78
N ILE A 121 -11.79 2.35 21.57
CA ILE A 121 -12.27 1.32 20.62
C ILE A 121 -12.08 -0.08 21.22
N LYS A 122 -10.92 -0.35 21.84
CA LYS A 122 -10.66 -1.62 22.54
C LYS A 122 -11.68 -1.87 23.65
N GLU A 123 -12.10 -0.83 24.38
CA GLU A 123 -13.20 -0.92 25.38
C GLU A 123 -14.58 -1.22 24.75
N LYS A 124 -14.78 -0.93 23.46
CA LYS A 124 -16.04 -1.24 22.72
C LYS A 124 -16.09 -2.65 22.16
N ILE A 125 -15.02 -3.45 22.26
CA ILE A 125 -15.01 -4.83 21.73
C ILE A 125 -16.18 -5.67 22.26
N PRO A 126 -16.55 -5.65 23.57
CA PRO A 126 -17.72 -6.39 24.05
C PRO A 126 -19.02 -6.00 23.34
N TYR A 127 -19.22 -4.70 23.07
CA TYR A 127 -20.38 -4.22 22.32
C TYR A 127 -20.35 -4.68 20.86
N LEU A 128 -19.18 -4.61 20.21
CA LEU A 128 -19.02 -5.09 18.83
C LEU A 128 -19.30 -6.60 18.72
N THR A 129 -18.84 -7.39 19.70
CA THR A 129 -19.11 -8.83 19.78
C THR A 129 -20.60 -9.13 20.06
N GLU A 130 -21.27 -8.38 20.93
CA GLU A 130 -22.72 -8.49 21.16
C GLU A 130 -23.51 -8.22 19.88
N MET A 131 -23.05 -7.25 19.07
CA MET A 131 -23.58 -6.94 17.75
C MET A 131 -23.18 -7.95 16.67
N HIS A 132 -22.45 -9.01 17.02
CA HIS A 132 -21.95 -10.05 16.12
C HIS A 132 -21.05 -9.52 14.99
N ILE A 133 -20.39 -8.39 15.20
CA ILE A 133 -19.41 -7.85 14.24
C ILE A 133 -18.21 -8.78 14.18
N THR A 134 -17.81 -9.16 12.97
CA THR A 134 -16.64 -10.00 12.68
C THR A 134 -15.64 -9.32 11.75
N TYR A 135 -15.96 -8.11 11.29
CA TYR A 135 -15.10 -7.25 10.49
C TYR A 135 -15.30 -5.80 10.94
N LEU A 136 -14.20 -5.10 11.25
CA LEU A 136 -14.24 -3.70 11.67
C LEU A 136 -13.31 -2.87 10.78
N HIS A 137 -13.90 -2.00 9.96
CA HIS A 137 -13.16 -0.99 9.22
C HIS A 137 -13.06 0.29 10.05
N LEU A 138 -11.84 0.67 10.39
CA LEU A 138 -11.56 1.97 10.99
C LEU A 138 -11.16 2.94 9.87
N MET A 139 -11.85 4.07 9.79
CA MET A 139 -11.50 5.18 8.88
C MET A 139 -10.08 5.69 9.14
N PRO A 140 -9.44 6.43 8.22
CA PRO A 140 -8.01 6.74 8.28
C PRO A 140 -7.50 7.20 9.66
N LEU A 141 -6.46 6.51 10.15
CA LEU A 141 -5.92 6.68 11.52
C LEU A 141 -4.54 7.33 11.55
N PHE A 142 -3.91 7.45 10.39
CA PHE A 142 -2.51 7.83 10.27
C PHE A 142 -2.32 9.34 10.35
N ARG A 143 -1.11 9.77 10.70
CA ARG A 143 -0.77 11.18 10.73
C ARG A 143 -1.07 11.81 9.37
N ALA A 144 -1.80 12.91 9.40
CA ALA A 144 -2.20 13.72 8.26
C ALA A 144 -1.96 15.21 8.59
N PRO A 145 -2.04 16.13 7.61
CA PRO A 145 -1.94 17.56 7.87
C PRO A 145 -2.95 18.04 8.92
N GLN A 146 -2.59 19.10 9.62
CA GLN A 146 -3.50 19.80 10.53
C GLN A 146 -4.47 20.67 9.72
N GLY A 147 -5.77 20.60 10.02
CA GLY A 147 -6.80 21.31 9.25
C GLY A 147 -7.33 20.45 8.09
N ASP A 148 -7.27 20.98 6.87
CA ASP A 148 -7.78 20.30 5.68
C ASP A 148 -6.89 19.09 5.34
N ASN A 149 -7.45 17.89 5.51
CA ASN A 149 -6.75 16.63 5.28
C ASN A 149 -7.66 15.56 4.65
N ASP A 150 -8.79 15.97 4.10
CA ASP A 150 -9.79 15.08 3.50
C ASP A 150 -10.22 13.95 4.46
N GLY A 151 -10.56 14.29 5.70
CA GLY A 151 -10.95 13.30 6.71
C GLY A 151 -9.87 12.24 7.01
N GLY A 152 -8.59 12.61 6.86
CA GLY A 152 -7.43 11.74 7.06
C GLY A 152 -6.96 11.00 5.80
N TYR A 153 -7.59 11.20 4.63
CA TYR A 153 -7.14 10.62 3.37
C TYR A 153 -5.85 11.26 2.82
N ALA A 154 -5.47 12.45 3.29
CA ALA A 154 -4.15 13.03 3.00
C ALA A 154 -3.06 12.52 3.97
N VAL A 155 -2.48 11.34 3.72
CA VAL A 155 -1.51 10.71 4.66
C VAL A 155 -0.14 11.40 4.66
N SER A 156 0.36 11.79 5.82
CA SER A 156 1.72 12.32 6.04
C SER A 156 2.70 11.29 6.61
N SER A 157 2.21 10.18 7.17
CA SER A 157 3.06 9.05 7.58
C SER A 157 2.23 7.78 7.75
N TYR A 158 2.53 6.74 6.98
CA TYR A 158 1.93 5.40 7.15
C TYR A 158 2.47 4.66 8.40
N ARG A 159 3.47 5.25 9.08
CA ARG A 159 4.18 4.65 10.23
C ARG A 159 3.82 5.29 11.56
N GLU A 160 2.95 6.29 11.56
CA GLU A 160 2.56 7.05 12.74
C GLU A 160 1.05 7.19 12.78
N VAL A 161 0.41 6.70 13.83
CA VAL A 161 -1.00 7.01 14.14
C VAL A 161 -1.09 8.50 14.51
N ALA A 162 -2.20 9.15 14.17
CA ALA A 162 -2.49 10.51 14.57
C ALA A 162 -2.46 10.61 16.11
N SER A 163 -1.75 11.62 16.64
CA SER A 163 -1.39 11.68 18.06
C SER A 163 -2.57 11.78 19.02
N ASP A 164 -3.70 12.27 18.53
CA ASP A 164 -5.00 12.35 19.22
C ASP A 164 -5.74 11.01 19.27
N LEU A 165 -5.44 10.07 18.35
CA LEU A 165 -6.04 8.74 18.30
C LEU A 165 -5.22 7.68 19.04
N GLY A 166 -3.90 7.87 19.18
CA GLY A 166 -3.00 6.97 19.91
C GLY A 166 -1.66 6.77 19.21
N THR A 167 -1.09 5.57 19.38
CA THR A 167 0.22 5.19 18.83
C THR A 167 0.12 3.95 17.93
N MET A 168 1.20 3.65 17.19
CA MET A 168 1.30 2.38 16.44
C MET A 168 1.22 1.16 17.36
N GLN A 169 1.71 1.27 18.60
CA GLN A 169 1.61 0.18 19.57
C GLN A 169 0.14 -0.03 19.98
N ASP A 170 -0.61 1.04 20.23
CA ASP A 170 -2.04 0.95 20.54
C ASP A 170 -2.82 0.28 19.40
N LEU A 171 -2.47 0.59 18.14
CA LEU A 171 -3.05 -0.04 16.96
C LEU A 171 -2.75 -1.54 16.89
N ALA A 172 -1.50 -1.94 17.10
CA ALA A 172 -1.09 -3.35 17.09
C ALA A 172 -1.74 -4.15 18.23
N GLU A 173 -1.85 -3.56 19.42
CA GLU A 173 -2.58 -4.12 20.54
C GLU A 173 -4.07 -4.27 20.21
N LEU A 174 -4.70 -3.21 19.69
CA LEU A 174 -6.10 -3.25 19.27
C LEU A 174 -6.35 -4.35 18.24
N ALA A 175 -5.52 -4.46 17.20
CA ALA A 175 -5.62 -5.50 16.18
C ALA A 175 -5.59 -6.90 16.80
N THR A 176 -4.72 -7.11 17.80
CA THR A 176 -4.60 -8.37 18.54
C THR A 176 -5.84 -8.66 19.37
N HIS A 177 -6.36 -7.65 20.08
CA HIS A 177 -7.59 -7.79 20.85
C HIS A 177 -8.81 -8.08 19.97
N LEU A 178 -8.94 -7.40 18.83
CA LEU A 178 -9.99 -7.67 17.83
C LEU A 178 -9.90 -9.11 17.31
N ARG A 179 -8.70 -9.58 16.94
CA ARG A 179 -8.45 -10.97 16.52
C ARG A 179 -8.91 -12.00 17.53
N HIS A 180 -8.54 -11.81 18.80
CA HIS A 180 -8.92 -12.74 19.86
C HIS A 180 -10.44 -12.80 20.09
N HIS A 181 -11.19 -11.81 19.62
CA HIS A 181 -12.66 -11.78 19.65
C HIS A 181 -13.29 -12.12 18.30
N GLY A 182 -12.52 -12.63 17.33
CA GLY A 182 -13.01 -13.02 16.02
C GLY A 182 -13.37 -11.84 15.10
N ILE A 183 -12.79 -10.66 15.34
CA ILE A 183 -13.02 -9.45 14.56
C ILE A 183 -11.78 -9.15 13.70
N SER A 184 -11.96 -9.15 12.38
CA SER A 184 -10.92 -8.76 11.43
C SER A 184 -10.80 -7.25 11.33
N LEU A 185 -9.62 -6.70 11.67
CA LEU A 185 -9.32 -5.29 11.46
C LEU A 185 -9.10 -4.98 9.98
N CYS A 186 -9.84 -3.99 9.48
CA CYS A 186 -9.62 -3.38 8.18
C CYS A 186 -9.21 -1.92 8.32
N LEU A 187 -8.18 -1.53 7.58
CA LEU A 187 -7.76 -0.13 7.42
C LEU A 187 -7.73 0.26 5.95
N ASP A 188 -7.84 1.56 5.68
CA ASP A 188 -7.51 2.14 4.39
C ASP A 188 -6.01 1.98 4.09
N PHE A 189 -5.71 1.51 2.88
CA PHE A 189 -4.39 1.61 2.28
C PHE A 189 -4.47 2.64 1.16
N ILE A 190 -4.15 3.88 1.54
CA ILE A 190 -4.17 5.04 0.65
C ILE A 190 -2.87 5.00 -0.14
N PHE A 191 -2.93 4.47 -1.35
CA PHE A 191 -1.74 4.12 -2.11
C PHE A 191 -1.57 4.92 -3.38
N ASN A 192 -2.64 5.56 -3.88
CA ASN A 192 -2.54 6.42 -5.05
C ASN A 192 -1.77 7.72 -4.76
N HIS A 193 -1.87 8.27 -3.56
CA HIS A 193 -1.35 9.60 -3.26
C HIS A 193 -0.87 9.69 -1.81
N THR A 194 -0.05 10.70 -1.51
CA THR A 194 0.29 11.11 -0.13
C THR A 194 -0.11 12.56 0.07
N SER A 195 -0.18 13.02 1.32
CA SER A 195 -0.16 14.46 1.58
C SER A 195 1.13 15.09 1.05
N ASP A 196 1.10 16.41 0.81
CA ASP A 196 2.28 17.20 0.50
C ASP A 196 3.20 17.44 1.72
N GLU A 197 2.72 17.11 2.93
CA GLU A 197 3.50 17.03 4.18
C GLU A 197 4.19 15.67 4.41
N HIS A 198 3.92 14.66 3.57
CA HIS A 198 4.60 13.37 3.64
C HIS A 198 6.12 13.51 3.46
N GLU A 199 6.93 12.68 4.13
CA GLU A 199 8.40 12.77 4.05
C GLU A 199 8.89 12.78 2.60
N TRP A 200 8.34 11.90 1.76
CA TRP A 200 8.66 11.82 0.33
C TRP A 200 8.34 13.14 -0.41
N ALA A 201 7.17 13.73 -0.18
CA ALA A 201 6.79 15.01 -0.78
C ALA A 201 7.69 16.15 -0.27
N GLN A 202 8.03 16.17 1.02
CA GLN A 202 8.93 17.15 1.61
C GLN A 202 10.36 17.03 1.06
N ARG A 203 10.85 15.81 0.82
CA ARG A 203 12.14 15.55 0.14
C ARG A 203 12.11 16.02 -1.31
N ALA A 204 11.02 15.75 -2.03
CA ALA A 204 10.81 16.24 -3.38
C ALA A 204 10.79 17.77 -3.45
N LEU A 205 10.14 18.42 -2.47
CA LEU A 205 10.10 19.89 -2.30
C LEU A 205 11.48 20.51 -2.00
N ARG A 206 12.39 19.75 -1.38
CA ARG A 206 13.79 20.15 -1.18
C ARG A 206 14.67 20.01 -2.43
N GLY A 207 14.15 19.46 -3.52
CA GLY A 207 14.91 19.25 -4.75
C GLY A 207 15.59 17.90 -4.86
N GLU A 208 15.32 16.95 -3.95
CA GLU A 208 15.93 15.62 -4.00
C GLU A 208 15.38 14.84 -5.20
N ALA A 209 16.23 14.62 -6.23
CA ALA A 209 15.81 14.11 -7.53
C ALA A 209 15.14 12.73 -7.47
N GLU A 210 15.56 11.87 -6.54
CA GLU A 210 14.95 10.56 -6.28
C GLU A 210 13.48 10.71 -5.88
N TYR A 211 13.20 11.53 -4.86
CA TYR A 211 11.84 11.75 -4.36
C TYR A 211 10.99 12.60 -5.29
N GLN A 212 11.59 13.45 -6.14
CA GLN A 212 10.84 14.09 -7.22
C GLN A 212 10.28 13.08 -8.22
N ARG A 213 10.96 11.93 -8.45
CA ARG A 213 10.45 10.85 -9.30
C ARG A 213 9.37 9.99 -8.63
N TYR A 214 9.16 10.14 -7.32
CA TYR A 214 8.06 9.48 -6.62
C TYR A 214 6.70 10.07 -6.98
N TYR A 215 6.67 11.28 -7.56
CA TYR A 215 5.46 11.95 -7.99
C TYR A 215 5.58 12.33 -9.45
N ARG A 216 4.45 12.59 -10.10
CA ARG A 216 4.44 13.04 -11.48
C ARG A 216 4.54 14.56 -11.53
N MET A 217 5.69 15.08 -11.95
CA MET A 217 6.01 16.51 -11.94
C MET A 217 6.47 17.00 -13.30
N TYR A 218 6.01 18.19 -13.70
CA TYR A 218 6.31 18.80 -15.00
C TYR A 218 6.85 20.23 -14.85
N PRO A 219 7.86 20.65 -15.63
CA PRO A 219 8.44 21.99 -15.52
C PRO A 219 7.49 23.10 -16.02
N ASP A 220 6.55 22.75 -16.89
CA ASP A 220 5.58 23.66 -17.49
C ASP A 220 4.25 22.93 -17.75
N ARG A 221 3.32 23.63 -18.42
CA ARG A 221 1.97 23.16 -18.69
C ARG A 221 1.84 22.24 -19.91
N THR A 222 2.91 22.02 -20.68
CA THR A 222 2.85 21.26 -21.95
C THR A 222 2.30 19.85 -21.78
N MET A 223 2.79 19.10 -20.77
CA MET A 223 2.28 17.76 -20.47
C MET A 223 0.97 17.78 -19.67
N PRO A 224 0.81 18.59 -18.60
CA PRO A 224 -0.48 18.75 -17.91
C PRO A 224 -1.66 19.02 -18.86
N GLU A 225 -1.51 19.93 -19.82
CA GLU A 225 -2.54 20.25 -20.82
C GLU A 225 -2.84 19.09 -21.77
N GLN A 226 -1.90 18.16 -21.99
CA GLN A 226 -2.18 16.96 -22.80
C GLN A 226 -3.03 15.95 -22.03
N PHE A 227 -2.74 15.74 -20.75
CA PHE A 227 -3.54 14.86 -19.89
C PHE A 227 -4.95 15.41 -19.68
N GLU A 228 -5.07 16.68 -19.31
CA GLU A 228 -6.36 17.32 -18.98
C GLU A 228 -7.36 17.37 -20.15
N LYS A 229 -6.95 17.07 -21.39
CA LYS A 229 -7.88 16.89 -22.53
C LYS A 229 -8.85 15.71 -22.32
N THR A 230 -8.44 14.71 -21.55
CA THR A 230 -9.19 13.45 -21.38
C THR A 230 -9.47 13.10 -19.92
N LEU A 231 -8.86 13.80 -18.96
CA LEU A 231 -9.13 13.60 -17.54
C LEU A 231 -10.52 14.15 -17.16
N PRO A 232 -11.37 13.36 -16.50
CA PRO A 232 -12.55 13.91 -15.84
C PRO A 232 -12.13 14.65 -14.56
N GLU A 233 -12.74 15.81 -14.30
CA GLU A 233 -12.52 16.53 -13.05
C GLU A 233 -13.22 15.81 -11.89
N VAL A 234 -12.49 15.51 -10.83
CA VAL A 234 -13.02 14.82 -9.63
C VAL A 234 -13.65 15.83 -8.67
N PHE A 235 -13.00 16.98 -8.47
CA PHE A 235 -13.45 18.07 -7.59
C PHE A 235 -13.42 19.43 -8.32
N PRO A 236 -14.29 19.63 -9.33
CA PRO A 236 -14.29 20.83 -10.17
C PRO A 236 -14.56 22.12 -9.38
N ASP A 237 -15.22 22.02 -8.23
CA ASP A 237 -15.55 23.15 -7.36
C ASP A 237 -14.33 23.67 -6.57
N GLU A 238 -13.24 22.89 -6.47
CA GLU A 238 -12.07 23.24 -5.67
C GLU A 238 -10.89 23.75 -6.50
N HIS A 239 -10.57 23.07 -7.59
CA HIS A 239 -9.51 23.49 -8.51
C HIS A 239 -9.78 22.97 -9.93
N PRO A 240 -9.33 23.72 -10.96
CA PRO A 240 -9.44 23.26 -12.33
C PRO A 240 -8.38 22.19 -12.63
N GLY A 241 -8.79 21.14 -13.34
CA GLY A 241 -7.88 20.09 -13.80
C GLY A 241 -7.35 19.16 -12.70
N ALA A 242 -6.15 18.63 -12.89
CA ALA A 242 -5.53 17.62 -12.01
C ALA A 242 -4.08 17.94 -11.65
N PHE A 243 -3.67 19.21 -11.77
CA PHE A 243 -2.28 19.61 -11.58
C PHE A 243 -2.17 20.91 -10.78
N THR A 244 -1.36 20.88 -9.72
CA THR A 244 -1.09 22.06 -8.90
C THR A 244 0.35 22.56 -9.08
N TYR A 245 0.53 23.86 -9.34
CA TYR A 245 1.85 24.47 -9.41
C TYR A 245 2.49 24.65 -8.02
N ARG A 246 3.75 24.23 -7.89
CA ARG A 246 4.57 24.34 -6.69
C ARG A 246 5.75 25.26 -6.92
N SER A 247 5.61 26.51 -6.48
CA SER A 247 6.62 27.57 -6.66
C SER A 247 7.99 27.21 -6.06
N LYS A 248 8.03 26.50 -4.92
CA LYS A 248 9.28 26.05 -4.26
C LYS A 248 10.19 25.22 -5.17
N ILE A 249 9.61 24.45 -6.09
CA ILE A 249 10.34 23.57 -7.02
C ILE A 249 10.15 23.95 -8.49
N GLY A 250 9.37 25.00 -8.76
CA GLY A 250 9.09 25.49 -10.10
C GLY A 250 8.41 24.47 -11.02
N LYS A 251 7.57 23.59 -10.48
CA LYS A 251 6.94 22.47 -11.23
C LYS A 251 5.45 22.35 -10.96
N TRP A 252 4.71 21.82 -11.92
CA TRP A 252 3.34 21.33 -11.79
C TRP A 252 3.37 19.90 -11.29
N VAL A 253 2.66 19.61 -10.20
CA VAL A 253 2.57 18.28 -9.60
C VAL A 253 1.17 17.72 -9.83
N TRP A 254 1.06 16.44 -10.19
CA TRP A 254 -0.22 15.76 -10.35
C TRP A 254 -0.93 15.63 -8.99
N THR A 255 -2.15 16.18 -8.92
CA THR A 255 -3.02 16.24 -7.75
C THR A 255 -4.46 15.96 -8.20
N THR A 256 -4.81 14.68 -8.35
CA THR A 256 -6.13 14.25 -8.86
C THR A 256 -7.26 14.70 -7.93
N PHE A 257 -6.99 14.66 -6.62
CA PHE A 257 -7.95 14.95 -5.55
C PHE A 257 -7.72 16.38 -5.05
N HIS A 258 -7.47 16.60 -3.77
CA HIS A 258 -7.13 17.94 -3.27
C HIS A 258 -5.71 18.35 -3.66
N ASN A 259 -5.44 19.67 -3.68
CA ASN A 259 -4.12 20.17 -4.03
C ASN A 259 -3.01 19.61 -3.11
N TYR A 260 -3.32 19.32 -1.85
CA TYR A 260 -2.41 18.76 -0.86
C TYR A 260 -2.29 17.24 -0.96
N GLN A 261 -2.96 16.56 -1.89
CA GLN A 261 -2.81 15.12 -2.18
C GLN A 261 -2.04 14.94 -3.49
N TRP A 262 -0.78 14.55 -3.39
CA TRP A 262 0.09 14.36 -4.55
C TRP A 262 0.07 12.91 -5.00
N ASP A 263 -0.31 12.68 -6.26
CA ASP A 263 -0.34 11.35 -6.86
C ASP A 263 1.07 10.75 -6.96
N LEU A 264 1.21 9.55 -6.41
CA LEU A 264 2.41 8.73 -6.50
C LEU A 264 2.57 8.19 -7.93
N ASN A 265 3.82 8.12 -8.37
CA ASN A 265 4.19 7.73 -9.73
C ASN A 265 4.53 6.24 -9.81
N TYR A 266 3.53 5.39 -10.06
CA TYR A 266 3.73 3.94 -10.17
C TYR A 266 4.50 3.48 -11.41
N GLU A 267 4.78 4.33 -12.39
CA GLU A 267 5.75 4.03 -13.46
C GLU A 267 7.17 3.89 -12.89
N ASN A 268 7.44 4.47 -11.71
CA ASN A 268 8.68 4.25 -11.00
C ASN A 268 8.59 2.98 -10.13
N PRO A 269 9.34 1.90 -10.43
CA PRO A 269 9.31 0.67 -9.64
C PRO A 269 9.79 0.84 -8.18
N GLU A 270 10.52 1.92 -7.86
CA GLU A 270 10.84 2.26 -6.47
C GLU A 270 9.58 2.63 -5.66
N VAL A 271 8.62 3.34 -6.27
CA VAL A 271 7.34 3.69 -5.63
C VAL A 271 6.54 2.44 -5.31
N PHE A 272 6.48 1.48 -6.23
CA PHE A 272 5.86 0.18 -5.97
C PHE A 272 6.52 -0.52 -4.78
N THR A 273 7.85 -0.54 -4.74
CA THR A 273 8.62 -1.18 -3.67
C THR A 273 8.39 -0.50 -2.31
N SER A 274 8.37 0.83 -2.27
CA SER A 274 8.11 1.59 -1.04
C SER A 274 6.69 1.38 -0.54
N MET A 275 5.67 1.47 -1.42
CA MET A 275 4.29 1.20 -1.01
C MET A 275 4.06 -0.27 -0.62
N LEU A 276 4.76 -1.23 -1.24
CA LEU A 276 4.77 -2.63 -0.80
C LEU A 276 5.32 -2.75 0.62
N ALA A 277 6.38 -2.02 0.97
CA ALA A 277 6.92 -2.00 2.32
C ALA A 277 5.93 -1.41 3.34
N GLU A 278 5.16 -0.37 2.97
CA GLU A 278 4.08 0.18 3.80
C GLU A 278 2.94 -0.83 3.99
N MET A 279 2.49 -1.46 2.91
CA MET A 279 1.44 -2.48 2.93
C MET A 279 1.81 -3.64 3.86
N LEU A 280 3.02 -4.18 3.72
CA LEU A 280 3.49 -5.30 4.53
C LEU A 280 3.74 -4.92 5.99
N PHE A 281 4.16 -3.68 6.24
CA PHE A 281 4.25 -3.17 7.60
C PHE A 281 2.90 -3.16 8.30
N LEU A 282 1.86 -2.61 7.65
CA LEU A 282 0.51 -2.62 8.21
C LEU A 282 -0.01 -4.05 8.44
N ALA A 283 0.25 -4.97 7.50
CA ALA A 283 -0.05 -6.38 7.70
C ALA A 283 0.68 -6.98 8.92
N ASN A 284 1.90 -6.53 9.22
CA ASN A 284 2.65 -6.93 10.42
C ASN A 284 2.19 -6.25 11.71
N GLN A 285 1.49 -5.11 11.63
CA GLN A 285 0.75 -4.55 12.76
C GLN A 285 -0.54 -5.33 13.06
N GLY A 286 -0.86 -6.34 12.26
CA GLY A 286 -2.02 -7.21 12.45
C GLY A 286 -3.28 -6.72 11.74
N VAL A 287 -3.15 -5.79 10.79
CA VAL A 287 -4.22 -5.47 9.84
C VAL A 287 -4.48 -6.67 8.95
N GLU A 288 -5.75 -7.01 8.76
CA GLU A 288 -6.15 -8.25 8.09
C GLU A 288 -6.73 -8.03 6.71
N ILE A 289 -7.37 -6.88 6.52
CA ILE A 289 -7.92 -6.44 5.25
C ILE A 289 -7.47 -5.00 5.01
N LEU A 290 -7.10 -4.71 3.77
CA LEU A 290 -6.74 -3.37 3.34
C LEU A 290 -7.77 -2.89 2.32
N ARG A 291 -8.46 -1.80 2.64
CA ARG A 291 -9.28 -1.08 1.65
C ARG A 291 -8.32 -0.32 0.75
N LEU A 292 -8.09 -0.83 -0.46
CA LEU A 292 -7.25 -0.17 -1.45
C LEU A 292 -7.97 1.08 -1.96
N ASP A 293 -7.52 2.25 -1.55
CA ASP A 293 -8.17 3.51 -1.90
C ASP A 293 -7.70 4.03 -3.27
N ALA A 294 -8.63 4.57 -4.06
CA ALA A 294 -8.33 5.17 -5.38
C ALA A 294 -7.63 4.22 -6.39
N VAL A 295 -7.97 2.92 -6.38
CA VAL A 295 -7.36 1.90 -7.28
C VAL A 295 -7.41 2.25 -8.77
N ALA A 296 -8.44 2.99 -9.21
CA ALA A 296 -8.61 3.33 -10.61
C ALA A 296 -7.49 4.24 -11.13
N PHE A 297 -6.83 5.01 -10.25
CA PHE A 297 -6.02 6.16 -10.64
C PHE A 297 -4.52 5.88 -10.69
N ILE A 298 -4.03 4.70 -10.26
CA ILE A 298 -2.59 4.51 -10.01
C ILE A 298 -1.70 4.55 -11.26
N TRP A 299 -2.26 4.39 -12.46
CA TRP A 299 -1.51 4.44 -13.72
C TRP A 299 -2.03 5.56 -14.61
N LYS A 300 -1.14 6.28 -15.29
CA LYS A 300 -1.50 7.45 -16.12
C LYS A 300 -0.92 7.31 -17.52
N GLU A 301 -1.76 7.49 -18.52
CA GLU A 301 -1.39 7.41 -19.93
C GLU A 301 -2.07 8.55 -20.71
N VAL A 302 -1.30 9.27 -21.53
CA VAL A 302 -1.83 10.38 -22.34
C VAL A 302 -2.91 9.86 -23.29
N GLU A 303 -3.91 10.69 -23.61
CA GLU A 303 -5.05 10.33 -24.46
C GLU A 303 -6.03 9.31 -23.83
N THR A 304 -5.85 8.97 -22.55
CA THR A 304 -6.78 8.15 -21.77
C THR A 304 -7.40 8.95 -20.61
N SER A 305 -8.42 8.41 -19.96
CA SER A 305 -8.97 8.99 -18.72
C SER A 305 -8.04 8.86 -17.51
N CYS A 306 -6.92 8.13 -17.64
CA CYS A 306 -6.05 7.73 -16.52
C CYS A 306 -6.81 7.05 -15.37
N GLN A 307 -7.91 6.36 -15.73
CA GLN A 307 -8.73 5.60 -14.81
C GLN A 307 -8.95 4.19 -15.35
N ASN A 308 -8.81 3.18 -14.49
CA ASN A 308 -9.07 1.78 -14.80
C ASN A 308 -8.22 1.23 -15.96
N LEU A 309 -6.97 1.70 -16.07
CA LEU A 309 -6.01 1.17 -17.05
C LEU A 309 -5.63 -0.29 -16.72
N PRO A 310 -5.23 -1.10 -17.72
CA PRO A 310 -5.01 -2.56 -17.58
C PRO A 310 -3.96 -3.02 -16.57
#